data_AF-A0A2E0A493-F1
#
_entry.id   AF-A0A2E0A493-F1
#
_cell.length_a   1.000
_cell.length_b   1.000
_cell.length_c   1.000
_cell.angle_alpha   90.00
_cell.angle_beta   90.00
_cell.angle_gamma   90.00
#
_symmetry.space_group_name_H-M   'P 1'
#
loop_
_entity.id
_entity.type
_entity.pdbx_description
1 polymer ?
#
loop_
_entity_poly.entity_id
_entity_poly.type
_entity_poly.pdbx_seq_one_letter_code
_entity_poly.pdbx_strand_id
1 'polypeptide(L)'
;MIAPSEVFEAVQRGYNELETASNAEIIDYFSSIDDEAVAGHVSHIKGILFEQEYLDLLDVQGIEAQVFEATNHPVTDIAIMDGDEIVHELQLKATDSSSYINATLEEHPDIEIVATTEVASGFDADLVTDSGIEDAALEQAVTDTLFDEVVNPISPISVIGWLVGLPF
;
A
#
# COMPACT_ATOMS: atom_id res chain seq x y z
N MET A 1 9.86 -1.75 -10.36
CA MET A 1 8.46 -2.03 -10.70
C MET A 1 8.00 -3.02 -9.66
N ILE A 2 6.98 -2.65 -8.89
CA ILE A 2 6.38 -3.49 -7.86
C ILE A 2 5.70 -4.67 -8.54
N ALA A 3 6.00 -5.87 -8.08
CA ALA A 3 5.44 -7.11 -8.57
C ALA A 3 4.02 -7.33 -8.02
N PRO A 4 3.11 -7.95 -8.80
CA PRO A 4 1.77 -8.27 -8.31
C PRO A 4 1.77 -9.15 -7.04
N SER A 5 2.80 -9.99 -6.85
CA SER A 5 2.95 -10.80 -5.62
C SER A 5 3.05 -9.94 -4.36
N GLU A 6 3.76 -8.83 -4.41
CA GLU A 6 3.93 -7.89 -3.27
C GLU A 6 2.58 -7.26 -2.90
N VAL A 7 1.73 -6.96 -3.89
CA VAL A 7 0.37 -6.47 -3.66
C VAL A 7 -0.50 -7.53 -2.98
N PHE A 8 -0.42 -8.79 -3.40
CA PHE A 8 -1.16 -9.87 -2.74
C PHE A 8 -0.69 -10.11 -1.30
N GLU A 9 0.62 -10.03 -1.05
CA GLU A 9 1.19 -10.11 0.30
C GLU A 9 0.72 -8.94 1.18
N ALA A 10 0.67 -7.72 0.64
CA ALA A 10 0.08 -6.57 1.33
C ALA A 10 -1.40 -6.78 1.68
N VAL A 11 -2.20 -7.38 0.79
CA VAL A 11 -3.59 -7.74 1.10
C VAL A 11 -3.65 -8.78 2.23
N GLN A 12 -2.86 -9.86 2.15
CA GLN A 12 -2.86 -10.92 3.17
C GLN A 12 -2.50 -10.37 4.55
N ARG A 13 -1.59 -9.39 4.62
CA ARG A 13 -1.22 -8.71 5.87
C ARG A 13 -2.29 -7.74 6.37
N GLY A 14 -3.00 -7.07 5.47
CA GLY A 14 -3.98 -6.02 5.81
C GLY A 14 -5.40 -6.51 6.12
N TYR A 15 -5.74 -7.73 5.72
CA TYR A 15 -7.10 -8.26 5.81
C TYR A 15 -7.07 -9.62 6.49
N ASN A 16 -7.47 -9.68 7.75
CA ASN A 16 -7.50 -10.91 8.55
C ASN A 16 -8.31 -12.02 7.86
N GLU A 17 -9.42 -11.70 7.19
CA GLU A 17 -10.20 -12.70 6.45
C GLU A 17 -9.50 -13.24 5.18
N LEU A 18 -8.48 -12.53 4.66
CA LEU A 18 -7.74 -12.88 3.46
C LEU A 18 -6.31 -13.37 3.74
N GLU A 19 -5.89 -13.46 5.00
CA GLU A 19 -4.51 -13.83 5.42
C GLU A 19 -3.98 -15.09 4.71
N THR A 20 -4.86 -16.07 4.49
CA THR A 20 -4.50 -17.34 3.84
C THR A 20 -5.19 -17.55 2.49
N ALA A 21 -5.85 -16.51 1.98
CA ALA A 21 -6.56 -16.56 0.71
C ALA A 21 -5.56 -16.65 -0.44
N SER A 22 -5.92 -17.41 -1.46
CA SER A 22 -5.21 -17.44 -2.73
C SER A 22 -5.41 -16.13 -3.50
N ASN A 23 -4.51 -15.83 -4.43
CA ASN A 23 -4.61 -14.63 -5.29
C ASN A 23 -5.96 -14.57 -6.03
N ALA A 24 -6.52 -15.72 -6.42
CA ALA A 24 -7.82 -15.78 -7.09
C ALA A 24 -8.98 -15.40 -6.15
N GLU A 25 -8.94 -15.83 -4.89
CA GLU A 25 -9.93 -15.46 -3.87
C GLU A 25 -9.82 -13.98 -3.51
N ILE A 26 -8.59 -13.43 -3.48
CA ILE A 26 -8.35 -12.00 -3.28
C ILE A 26 -8.94 -11.17 -4.43
N ILE A 27 -8.70 -11.56 -5.68
CA ILE A 27 -9.29 -10.88 -6.86
C ILE A 27 -10.82 -10.95 -6.82
N ASP A 28 -11.40 -12.11 -6.50
CA ASP A 28 -12.85 -12.28 -6.41
C ASP A 28 -13.44 -11.35 -5.33
N TYR A 29 -12.80 -11.27 -4.16
CA TYR A 29 -13.18 -10.34 -3.10
C TYR A 29 -13.21 -8.89 -3.60
N PHE A 30 -12.12 -8.40 -4.19
CA PHE A 30 -12.02 -7.00 -4.63
C PHE A 30 -12.92 -6.68 -5.83
N SER A 31 -13.24 -7.67 -6.68
CA SER A 31 -14.21 -7.50 -7.77
C SER A 31 -15.65 -7.26 -7.30
N SER A 32 -15.94 -7.60 -6.04
CA SER A 32 -17.26 -7.43 -5.42
C SER A 32 -17.41 -6.15 -4.60
N ILE A 33 -16.32 -5.38 -4.45
CA ILE A 33 -16.30 -4.12 -3.70
C ILE A 33 -17.03 -3.04 -4.48
N ASP A 34 -17.85 -2.24 -3.79
CA ASP A 34 -18.53 -1.10 -4.38
C ASP A 34 -17.51 -0.04 -4.84
N ASP A 35 -17.72 0.58 -6.01
CA ASP A 35 -16.82 1.60 -6.58
C ASP A 35 -16.52 2.74 -5.59
N GLU A 36 -17.49 3.11 -4.76
CA GLU A 36 -17.32 4.15 -3.73
C GLU A 36 -16.35 3.76 -2.61
N ALA A 37 -16.12 2.47 -2.39
CA ALA A 37 -15.21 1.95 -1.37
C ALA A 37 -13.79 1.68 -1.89
N VAL A 38 -13.61 1.55 -3.22
CA VAL A 38 -12.33 1.21 -3.86
C VAL A 38 -11.19 2.12 -3.40
N ALA A 39 -11.39 3.44 -3.39
CA ALA A 39 -10.35 4.39 -3.00
C ALA A 39 -9.83 4.16 -1.57
N GLY A 40 -10.71 3.75 -0.64
CA GLY A 40 -10.33 3.43 0.73
C GLY A 40 -9.48 2.15 0.81
N HIS A 41 -9.87 1.11 0.08
CA HIS A 41 -9.10 -0.13 -0.01
C HIS A 41 -7.73 0.09 -0.66
N VAL A 42 -7.66 0.86 -1.75
CA VAL A 42 -6.41 1.23 -2.41
C VAL A 42 -5.49 1.96 -1.44
N SER A 43 -5.99 2.96 -0.73
CA SER A 43 -5.19 3.72 0.25
C SER A 43 -4.66 2.85 1.39
N HIS A 44 -5.48 1.93 1.90
CA HIS A 44 -5.07 0.99 2.95
C HIS A 44 -3.95 0.05 2.47
N ILE A 45 -4.11 -0.55 1.29
CA ILE A 45 -3.13 -1.49 0.73
C ILE A 45 -1.84 -0.76 0.35
N LYS A 46 -1.93 0.47 -0.19
CA LYS A 46 -0.76 1.33 -0.46
C LYS A 46 0.11 1.52 0.80
N GLY A 47 -0.51 1.75 1.97
CA GLY A 47 0.23 1.90 3.23
C GLY A 47 1.06 0.67 3.57
N ILE A 48 0.43 -0.51 3.54
CA ILE A 48 1.08 -1.78 3.87
C ILE A 48 2.15 -2.17 2.83
N LEU A 49 1.88 -1.88 1.55
CA LEU A 49 2.83 -2.10 0.47
C LEU A 49 4.04 -1.16 0.60
N PHE A 50 3.82 0.10 0.96
CA PHE A 50 4.89 1.07 1.19
C PHE A 50 5.81 0.67 2.34
N GLU A 51 5.27 0.11 3.42
CA GLU A 51 6.07 -0.47 4.52
C GLU A 51 7.00 -1.59 4.02
N GLN A 52 6.50 -2.49 3.16
CA GLN A 52 7.27 -3.59 2.60
C GLN A 52 8.39 -3.08 1.69
N GLU A 53 8.05 -2.23 0.72
CA GLU A 53 9.02 -1.68 -0.23
C GLU A 53 10.12 -0.88 0.48
N TYR A 54 9.78 -0.16 1.54
CA TYR A 54 10.77 0.60 2.29
C TYR A 54 11.67 -0.31 3.14
N LEU A 55 11.14 -1.38 3.74
CA LEU A 55 11.97 -2.38 4.43
C LEU A 55 12.94 -3.08 3.48
N ASP A 56 12.48 -3.44 2.28
CA ASP A 56 13.34 -4.04 1.26
C ASP A 56 14.44 -3.06 0.81
N LEU A 57 14.10 -1.79 0.69
CA LEU A 57 15.08 -0.73 0.39
C LEU A 57 16.12 -0.59 1.50
N LEU A 58 15.72 -0.67 2.76
CA LEU A 58 16.64 -0.65 3.91
C LEU A 58 17.53 -1.89 3.95
N ASP A 59 16.98 -3.09 3.70
CA ASP A 59 17.75 -4.34 3.65
C ASP A 59 18.82 -4.32 2.55
N VAL A 60 18.47 -3.81 1.36
CA VAL A 60 19.43 -3.60 0.26
C VAL A 60 20.57 -2.64 0.66
N GLN A 61 20.29 -1.68 1.56
CA GLN A 61 21.28 -0.77 2.12
C GLN A 61 22.06 -1.36 3.30
N GLY A 62 21.71 -2.58 3.75
CA GLY A 62 22.28 -3.23 4.92
C GLY A 62 21.83 -2.62 6.24
N ILE A 63 20.67 -1.96 6.26
CA ILE A 63 20.03 -1.40 7.45
C ILE A 63 19.01 -2.41 7.95
N GLU A 64 19.20 -2.91 9.18
CA GLU A 64 18.26 -3.83 9.80
C GLU A 64 17.04 -3.05 10.31
N ALA A 65 15.84 -3.46 9.90
CA ALA A 65 14.59 -2.84 10.31
C ALA A 65 13.46 -3.87 10.40
N GLN A 66 12.46 -3.59 11.22
CA GLN A 66 11.31 -4.48 11.44
C GLN A 66 10.01 -3.69 11.63
N VAL A 67 8.88 -4.27 11.23
CA VAL A 67 7.55 -3.72 11.52
C VAL A 67 7.23 -3.89 13.00
N PHE A 68 6.56 -2.90 13.61
CA PHE A 68 6.05 -3.04 14.97
C PHE A 68 4.82 -3.97 15.02
N GLU A 69 4.96 -5.14 15.66
CA GLU A 69 3.82 -6.05 15.91
C GLU A 69 3.03 -5.75 17.21
N ALA A 70 3.50 -4.80 18.02
CA ALA A 70 3.02 -4.64 19.40
C ALA A 70 1.67 -3.91 19.50
N THR A 71 0.74 -4.54 20.22
CA THR A 71 -0.63 -4.06 20.53
C THR A 71 -0.73 -2.89 21.52
N ASN A 72 0.38 -2.20 21.79
CA ASN A 72 0.42 -0.98 22.63
C ASN A 72 0.77 0.24 21.77
N HIS A 73 -0.18 0.67 20.93
CA HIS A 73 -0.20 1.92 20.18
C HIS A 73 1.17 2.56 19.87
N PRO A 74 2.12 1.88 19.19
CA PRO A 74 3.19 2.60 18.52
C PRO A 74 2.53 3.42 17.42
N VAL A 75 2.76 4.73 17.44
CA VAL A 75 2.32 5.61 16.35
C VAL A 75 3.11 5.29 15.09
N THR A 76 4.33 4.77 15.25
CA THR A 76 5.28 4.41 14.22
C THR A 76 5.02 3.03 13.61
N ASP A 77 5.42 2.87 12.36
CA ASP A 77 5.15 1.64 11.58
C ASP A 77 6.36 0.69 11.63
N ILE A 78 7.59 1.23 11.57
CA ILE A 78 8.83 0.44 11.61
C ILE A 78 9.84 0.94 12.64
N ALA A 79 10.72 0.04 13.06
CA ALA A 79 11.89 0.33 13.88
C ALA A 79 13.17 -0.01 13.11
N ILE A 80 14.16 0.88 13.15
CA ILE A 80 15.54 0.58 12.75
C ILE A 80 16.26 -0.02 13.95
N MET A 81 17.02 -1.10 13.70
CA MET A 81 17.71 -1.89 14.71
C MET A 81 19.23 -1.72 14.63
N ASP A 82 19.89 -1.73 15.79
CA ASP A 82 21.33 -1.98 15.93
C ASP A 82 21.52 -3.23 16.80
N GLY A 83 21.54 -4.40 16.15
CA GLY A 83 21.41 -5.68 16.84
C GLY A 83 20.03 -5.82 17.49
N ASP A 84 19.99 -5.99 18.81
CA ASP A 84 18.74 -6.16 19.56
C ASP A 84 18.14 -4.81 20.05
N GLU A 85 18.76 -3.67 19.75
CA GLU A 85 18.34 -2.34 20.22
C GLU A 85 17.62 -1.55 19.12
N ILE A 86 16.48 -0.93 19.47
CA ILE A 86 15.78 0.02 18.60
C ILE A 86 16.51 1.36 18.67
N VAL A 87 16.99 1.85 17.53
CA VAL A 87 17.71 3.13 17.44
C VAL A 87 16.87 4.26 16.84
N HIS A 88 15.94 3.95 15.95
CA HIS A 88 14.98 4.89 15.37
C HIS A 88 13.61 4.23 15.23
N GLU A 89 12.56 5.02 15.40
CA GLU A 89 11.19 4.62 15.10
C GLU A 89 10.64 5.55 14.03
N LEU A 90 10.09 5.00 12.96
CA LEU A 90 9.69 5.74 11.78
C LEU A 90 8.20 5.57 11.53
N GLN A 91 7.52 6.66 11.21
CA GLN A 91 6.18 6.64 10.64
C GLN A 91 6.30 6.77 9.13
N LEU A 92 5.69 5.83 8.41
CA LEU A 92 5.60 5.81 6.97
C LEU A 92 4.25 6.36 6.50
N LYS A 93 4.27 7.18 5.46
CA LYS A 93 3.07 7.77 4.85
C LYS A 93 3.10 7.62 3.32
N ALA A 94 2.27 6.69 2.82
CA ALA A 94 2.00 6.48 1.40
C ALA A 94 0.92 7.46 0.90
N THR A 95 1.31 8.72 0.61
CA THR A 95 0.36 9.75 0.20
C THR A 95 1.04 10.88 -0.57
N ASP A 96 0.35 11.48 -1.53
CA ASP A 96 0.75 12.73 -2.16
C ASP A 96 0.25 14.00 -1.41
N SER A 97 -0.45 13.84 -0.28
CA SER A 97 -1.15 14.91 0.42
C SER A 97 -0.29 15.62 1.46
N SER A 98 0.18 16.83 1.15
CA SER A 98 0.90 17.66 2.13
C SER A 98 0.06 18.01 3.36
N SER A 99 -1.27 18.10 3.24
CA SER A 99 -2.14 18.35 4.39
C SER A 99 -2.14 17.17 5.38
N TYR A 100 -2.02 15.94 4.88
CA TYR A 100 -1.98 14.76 5.74
C TYR A 100 -0.66 14.67 6.50
N ILE A 101 0.46 15.00 5.84
CA ILE A 101 1.78 15.09 6.48
C ILE A 101 1.81 16.19 7.54
N ASN A 102 1.29 17.39 7.25
CA ASN A 102 1.22 18.47 8.24
C ASN A 102 0.37 18.09 9.47
N ALA A 103 -0.79 17.46 9.27
CA ALA A 103 -1.60 16.98 10.39
C ALA A 103 -0.84 15.97 11.25
N THR A 104 -0.09 15.04 10.63
CA THR A 104 0.75 14.07 11.34
C THR A 104 1.85 14.77 12.14
N LEU A 105 2.54 15.77 11.58
CA LEU A 105 3.56 16.55 12.28
C LEU A 105 2.99 17.37 13.44
N GLU A 106 1.77 17.90 13.30
CA GLU A 106 1.09 18.63 14.38
C GLU A 106 0.70 17.71 15.54
N GLU A 107 0.24 16.49 15.25
CA GLU A 107 -0.15 15.50 16.24
C GLU A 107 1.06 14.82 16.89
N HIS A 108 2.14 14.63 16.11
CA HIS A 108 3.33 13.87 16.48
C HIS A 108 4.63 14.57 16.05
N PRO A 109 5.00 15.71 16.68
CA PRO A 109 6.14 16.52 16.26
C PRO A 109 7.51 15.87 16.51
N ASP A 110 7.55 14.85 17.36
CA ASP A 110 8.78 14.15 17.76
C ASP A 110 9.03 12.86 16.94
N ILE A 111 8.12 12.51 16.01
CA ILE A 111 8.22 11.30 15.21
C ILE A 111 8.84 11.61 13.85
N GLU A 112 9.82 10.80 13.46
CA GLU A 112 10.42 10.88 12.15
C GLU A 112 9.46 10.31 11.10
N ILE A 113 9.14 11.12 10.10
CA ILE A 113 8.23 10.75 9.02
C ILE A 113 9.02 10.41 7.77
N VAL A 114 8.76 9.23 7.20
CA VAL A 114 9.17 8.85 5.86
C VAL A 114 7.93 8.90 4.96
N ALA A 115 8.02 9.60 3.83
CA ALA A 115 6.90 9.75 2.91
C ALA A 115 7.29 9.43 1.45
N THR A 116 6.28 9.31 0.59
CA THR A 116 6.49 9.16 -0.84
C THR A 116 7.14 10.41 -1.44
N THR A 117 7.87 10.21 -2.55
CA THR A 117 8.71 11.25 -3.15
C THR A 117 7.95 12.51 -3.52
N GLU A 118 6.72 12.38 -4.01
CA GLU A 118 5.90 13.51 -4.44
C GLU A 118 5.64 14.48 -3.29
N VAL A 119 5.19 13.96 -2.14
CA VAL A 119 4.84 14.79 -0.99
C VAL A 119 6.08 15.28 -0.25
N ALA A 120 7.11 14.44 -0.12
CA ALA A 120 8.34 14.78 0.61
C ALA A 120 9.07 15.98 -0.02
N SER A 121 8.98 16.14 -1.35
CA SER A 121 9.57 17.28 -2.07
C SER A 121 9.06 18.67 -1.61
N GLY A 122 7.91 18.71 -0.93
CA GLY A 122 7.30 19.93 -0.38
C GLY A 122 7.73 20.27 1.05
N PHE A 123 8.58 19.45 1.69
CA PHE A 123 9.00 19.61 3.09
C PHE A 123 10.51 19.76 3.22
N ASP A 124 10.95 20.30 4.36
CA ASP A 124 12.37 20.27 4.72
C ASP A 124 12.80 18.82 5.03
N ALA A 125 13.96 18.41 4.53
CA ALA A 125 14.49 17.05 4.71
C ALA A 125 14.77 16.68 6.19
N ASP A 126 14.86 17.68 7.07
CA ASP A 126 14.98 17.48 8.52
C ASP A 126 13.63 17.13 9.19
N LEU A 127 12.50 17.35 8.50
CA LEU A 127 11.14 17.08 8.99
C LEU A 127 10.52 15.84 8.35
N VAL A 128 10.77 15.63 7.06
CA VAL A 128 10.20 14.53 6.28
C VAL A 128 11.29 13.94 5.40
N THR A 129 11.54 12.66 5.58
CA THR A 129 12.45 11.87 4.76
C THR A 129 11.74 11.40 3.50
N ASP A 130 12.35 11.68 2.35
CA ASP A 130 11.93 11.12 1.06
C ASP A 130 12.35 9.64 0.99
N SER A 131 11.37 8.74 0.85
CA SER A 131 11.60 7.30 0.69
C SER A 131 12.25 6.91 -0.64
N GLY A 132 12.13 7.77 -1.67
CA GLY A 132 12.44 7.43 -3.06
C GLY A 132 11.39 6.56 -3.75
N ILE A 133 10.24 6.31 -3.11
CA ILE A 133 9.12 5.54 -3.66
C ILE A 133 7.98 6.51 -4.00
N GLU A 134 7.45 6.37 -5.21
CA GLU A 134 6.36 7.21 -5.72
C GLU A 134 4.99 6.70 -5.25
N ASP A 135 4.13 7.61 -4.78
CA ASP A 135 2.74 7.32 -4.45
C ASP A 135 1.96 6.79 -5.65
N ALA A 136 2.22 7.36 -6.83
CA ALA A 136 1.61 6.94 -8.08
C ALA A 136 2.01 5.50 -8.47
N ALA A 137 3.24 5.09 -8.15
CA ALA A 137 3.71 3.73 -8.43
C ALA A 137 3.01 2.70 -7.54
N LEU A 138 2.81 3.02 -6.26
CA LEU A 138 2.04 2.19 -5.32
C LEU A 138 0.57 2.09 -5.77
N GLU A 139 -0.04 3.22 -6.10
CA GLU A 139 -1.44 3.28 -6.55
C GLU A 139 -1.66 2.48 -7.83
N GLN A 140 -0.75 2.62 -8.81
CA GLN A 140 -0.81 1.86 -10.04
C GLN A 140 -0.67 0.36 -9.77
N ALA A 141 0.31 -0.06 -8.96
CA ALA A 141 0.52 -1.47 -8.66
C ALA A 141 -0.73 -2.13 -8.04
N VAL A 142 -1.36 -1.44 -7.08
CA VAL A 142 -2.58 -1.90 -6.41
C VAL A 142 -3.76 -1.96 -7.39
N THR A 143 -3.96 -0.89 -8.16
CA THR A 143 -5.07 -0.79 -9.11
C THR A 143 -4.96 -1.85 -10.22
N ASP A 144 -3.79 -1.97 -10.84
CA ASP A 144 -3.53 -2.92 -11.92
C ASP A 144 -3.66 -4.37 -11.46
N THR A 145 -3.34 -4.67 -10.20
CA THR A 145 -3.38 -6.04 -9.67
C THR A 145 -4.78 -6.47 -9.22
N LEU A 146 -5.55 -5.57 -8.60
CA LEU A 146 -6.80 -5.93 -7.91
C LEU A 146 -8.07 -5.48 -8.65
N PHE A 147 -7.98 -4.42 -9.44
CA PHE A 147 -9.15 -3.74 -10.00
C PHE A 147 -9.14 -3.62 -11.53
N ASP A 148 -8.03 -3.93 -12.20
CA ASP A 148 -8.00 -3.95 -13.67
C ASP A 148 -8.74 -5.19 -14.22
N GLU A 149 -9.69 -4.95 -15.13
CA GLU A 149 -10.54 -5.99 -15.73
C GLU A 149 -9.73 -6.97 -16.60
N VAL A 150 -8.53 -6.59 -17.04
CA VAL A 150 -7.70 -7.39 -17.96
C VAL A 150 -7.12 -8.65 -17.29
N VAL A 151 -7.04 -8.68 -15.95
CA VAL A 151 -6.55 -9.83 -15.18
C VAL A 151 -7.66 -10.82 -14.83
N ASN A 152 -8.92 -10.53 -15.19
CA ASN A 152 -10.09 -11.35 -14.84
C ASN A 152 -10.69 -12.07 -16.07
N PRO A 153 -10.24 -13.30 -16.42
CA PRO A 153 -10.78 -14.03 -17.58
C PRO A 153 -12.22 -14.55 -17.39
N ILE A 154 -12.91 -14.29 -16.27
CA ILE A 154 -14.29 -14.76 -16.06
C ILE A 154 -15.15 -13.67 -15.45
N SER A 155 -15.62 -12.75 -16.29
CA SER A 155 -16.93 -12.11 -16.05
C SER A 155 -18.03 -12.95 -16.75
N PRO A 156 -18.98 -13.55 -16.02
CA PRO A 156 -20.06 -14.34 -16.62
C PRO A 156 -21.22 -13.49 -17.22
N ILE A 157 -21.08 -12.16 -17.37
CA ILE A 157 -22.21 -11.29 -17.79
C ILE A 157 -21.96 -10.57 -19.13
N SER A 158 -21.39 -11.23 -20.15
CA SER A 158 -21.42 -10.68 -21.53
C SER A 158 -21.53 -11.71 -22.67
N VAL A 159 -22.17 -12.86 -22.43
CA VAL A 159 -22.58 -13.77 -23.53
C VAL A 159 -23.96 -13.40 -24.11
N ILE A 160 -24.70 -12.45 -23.52
CA ILE A 160 -26.02 -12.03 -24.01
C ILE A 160 -25.85 -10.81 -24.92
N GLY A 161 -25.28 -11.05 -26.11
CA GLY A 161 -25.10 -9.99 -27.12
C GLY A 161 -24.93 -10.49 -28.56
N TRP A 162 -25.03 -11.80 -28.82
CA TRP A 162 -24.83 -12.34 -30.18
C TRP A 162 -25.85 -13.43 -30.57
N LEU A 163 -27.11 -13.23 -30.19
CA LEU A 163 -28.20 -14.10 -30.66
C LEU A 163 -29.50 -13.35 -30.97
N VAL A 164 -29.39 -12.19 -31.63
CA VAL A 164 -30.54 -11.58 -32.33
C VAL A 164 -30.19 -11.46 -33.80
N GLY A 165 -30.34 -12.58 -34.51
CA GLY A 165 -30.43 -12.57 -35.96
C GLY A 165 -31.74 -11.91 -36.38
N LEU A 166 -31.64 -10.72 -36.98
CA LEU A 166 -32.73 -10.13 -37.77
C LEU A 166 -32.42 -10.35 -39.25
N PRO A 167 -33.35 -10.92 -40.03
CA PRO A 167 -33.44 -10.65 -41.45
C PRO A 167 -34.59 -9.68 -41.73
N PHE A 168 -34.35 -8.76 -42.66
CA PHE A 168 -35.39 -8.04 -43.41
C PHE A 168 -36.19 -9.01 -44.28
#